data_AF-A0A3D2GAW3-F1
#
_entry.id   AF-A0A3D2GAW3-F1
#
_cell.length_a   1.000
_cell.length_b   1.000
_cell.length_c   1.000
_cell.angle_alpha   90.00
_cell.angle_beta   90.00
_cell.angle_gamma   90.00
#
_symmetry.space_group_name_H-M   'P 1'
#
loop_
_entity.id
_entity.type
_entity.pdbx_description
1 polymer ?
#
loop_
_entity_poly.entity_id
_entity_poly.type
_entity_poly.pdbx_seq_one_letter_code
_entity_poly.pdbx_strand_id
1 'polypeptide(L)'
;MRETRTLEFKETITNTFLKTVSAFSNYDGGIILFGVDDDGNIKGLPDVKQACLDIENKINDSITPQPDYTLEVQNNDQTIKLTVKSGLQKPYLYKSKAYKRNDTATIEVDTLEFSRLVLDGKNIRFEELPCKDQELSFEILHRKLKEIVRIENFDKDTLKTLNLYDDVNGFNNAAGLLADKNHFPGIDIVKFGENISIIQKRSTFENISILEVYEKAIEVFRDYYQYEVIQGADRKKMEKIP
;
A
#
# COMPACT_ATOMS: atom_id res chain seq x y z
N MET A 1 -3.06 16.17 -26.54
CA MET A 1 -3.29 15.58 -25.19
C MET A 1 -2.32 14.41 -25.05
N ARG A 2 -1.88 14.00 -23.86
CA ARG A 2 -0.99 12.84 -23.70
C ARG A 2 -1.62 11.87 -22.71
N GLU A 3 -1.38 10.57 -22.91
CA GLU A 3 -1.77 9.53 -21.96
C GLU A 3 -1.11 9.79 -20.60
N THR A 4 -1.80 9.36 -19.54
CA THR A 4 -1.33 9.49 -18.17
C THR A 4 -1.69 8.24 -17.38
N ARG A 5 -1.30 8.21 -16.10
CA ARG A 5 -1.72 7.16 -15.18
C ARG A 5 -3.24 7.00 -15.07
N THR A 6 -4.03 8.05 -15.37
CA THR A 6 -5.50 8.04 -15.26
C THR A 6 -6.22 8.31 -16.59
N LEU A 7 -5.48 8.37 -17.70
CA LEU A 7 -6.02 8.61 -19.04
C LEU A 7 -5.37 7.68 -20.06
N GLU A 8 -6.20 6.93 -20.76
CA GLU A 8 -5.81 5.98 -21.81
C GLU A 8 -6.50 6.34 -23.13
N PHE A 9 -5.77 6.26 -24.24
CA PHE A 9 -6.32 6.40 -25.58
C PHE A 9 -6.44 5.03 -26.26
N LYS A 10 -7.52 4.87 -27.01
CA LYS A 10 -7.77 3.69 -27.84
C LYS A 10 -8.35 4.13 -29.16
N GLU A 11 -7.63 3.91 -30.24
CA GLU A 11 -8.16 4.22 -31.57
C GLU A 11 -9.38 3.34 -31.90
N THR A 12 -9.32 2.07 -31.51
CA THR A 12 -10.36 1.06 -31.75
C THR A 12 -10.69 0.25 -30.50
N ILE A 13 -11.83 -0.45 -30.52
CA ILE A 13 -12.30 -1.27 -29.40
C ILE A 13 -11.71 -2.68 -29.52
N THR A 14 -10.56 -2.91 -28.89
CA THR A 14 -9.95 -4.23 -28.74
C THR A 14 -10.00 -4.69 -27.30
N ASN A 15 -9.97 -5.99 -27.02
CA ASN A 15 -10.05 -6.51 -25.65
C ASN A 15 -8.91 -6.04 -24.70
N THR A 16 -7.90 -5.34 -25.21
CA THR A 16 -6.80 -4.80 -24.40
C THR A 16 -7.26 -3.74 -23.39
N PHE A 17 -8.31 -2.96 -23.71
CA PHE A 17 -8.83 -1.94 -22.80
C PHE A 17 -9.34 -2.53 -21.48
N LEU A 18 -9.76 -3.80 -21.47
CA LEU A 18 -10.25 -4.50 -20.28
C LEU A 18 -9.17 -4.65 -19.20
N LYS A 19 -7.89 -4.74 -19.59
CA LYS A 19 -6.78 -4.67 -18.63
C LYS A 19 -6.77 -3.31 -17.93
N THR A 20 -6.96 -2.24 -18.69
CA THR A 20 -6.99 -0.87 -18.18
C THR A 20 -8.21 -0.63 -17.30
N VAL A 21 -9.38 -1.20 -17.65
CA VAL A 21 -10.57 -1.18 -16.77
C VAL A 21 -10.27 -1.87 -15.43
N SER A 22 -9.69 -3.08 -15.45
CA SER A 22 -9.24 -3.77 -14.22
C SER A 22 -8.25 -2.91 -13.42
N ALA A 23 -7.30 -2.25 -14.09
CA ALA A 23 -6.34 -1.37 -13.43
C ALA A 23 -7.00 -0.14 -12.80
N PHE A 24 -7.91 0.54 -13.49
CA PHE A 24 -8.61 1.69 -12.93
C PHE A 24 -9.52 1.31 -11.76
N SER A 25 -10.22 0.17 -11.84
CA SER A 25 -11.05 -0.31 -10.74
C SER A 25 -10.24 -0.75 -9.51
N ASN A 26 -9.01 -1.23 -9.68
CA ASN A 26 -8.15 -1.63 -8.56
C ASN A 26 -7.45 -0.46 -7.85
N TYR A 27 -7.32 0.68 -8.52
CA TYR A 27 -6.52 1.82 -8.04
C TYR A 27 -7.32 3.12 -8.13
N ASP A 28 -6.77 4.16 -8.75
CA ASP A 28 -7.24 5.55 -8.61
C ASP A 28 -8.48 5.88 -9.47
N GLY A 29 -9.06 4.91 -10.19
CA GLY A 29 -9.98 5.17 -11.29
C GLY A 29 -9.26 5.74 -12.52
N GLY A 30 -10.04 6.14 -13.53
CA GLY A 30 -9.49 6.75 -14.74
C GLY A 30 -10.47 6.84 -15.89
N ILE A 31 -9.97 7.33 -17.02
CA ILE A 31 -10.74 7.57 -18.24
C ILE A 31 -10.08 6.83 -19.41
N ILE A 32 -10.90 6.17 -20.22
CA ILE A 32 -10.50 5.64 -21.53
C ILE A 32 -11.26 6.41 -22.60
N LEU A 33 -10.54 7.02 -23.55
CA LEU A 33 -11.12 7.66 -24.72
C LEU A 33 -10.97 6.75 -25.95
N PHE A 34 -12.10 6.34 -26.52
CA PHE A 34 -12.15 5.54 -27.74
C PHE A 34 -12.32 6.42 -28.98
N GLY A 35 -11.69 6.04 -30.10
CA GLY A 35 -11.64 6.83 -31.32
C GLY A 35 -10.52 7.89 -31.33
N VAL A 36 -9.51 7.72 -30.46
CA VAL A 36 -8.35 8.62 -30.33
C VAL A 36 -7.07 7.79 -30.47
N ASP A 37 -6.15 8.21 -31.34
CA ASP A 37 -4.86 7.54 -31.51
C ASP A 37 -3.87 7.86 -30.37
N ASP A 38 -2.73 7.15 -30.34
CA ASP A 38 -1.72 7.29 -29.28
C ASP A 38 -1.10 8.71 -29.23
N ASP A 39 -1.15 9.45 -30.34
CA ASP A 39 -0.70 10.85 -30.43
C ASP A 39 -1.76 11.84 -29.95
N GLY A 40 -2.98 11.37 -29.63
CA GLY A 40 -4.10 12.15 -29.17
C GLY A 40 -4.93 12.78 -30.28
N ASN A 41 -4.80 12.30 -31.53
CA ASN A 41 -5.62 12.75 -32.65
C ASN A 41 -6.94 11.99 -32.70
N ILE A 42 -8.01 12.72 -33.00
CA ILE A 42 -9.35 12.16 -33.14
C ILE A 42 -9.45 11.43 -34.48
N LYS A 43 -9.72 10.13 -34.44
CA LYS A 43 -10.06 9.30 -35.62
C LYS A 43 -11.57 9.07 -35.72
N GLY A 44 -12.26 9.07 -34.59
CA GLY A 44 -13.67 8.73 -34.48
C GLY A 44 -13.91 7.22 -34.60
N LEU A 45 -15.13 6.80 -34.26
CA LEU A 45 -15.62 5.43 -34.40
C LEU A 45 -16.73 5.37 -35.46
N PRO A 46 -16.79 4.31 -36.29
CA PRO A 46 -17.75 4.21 -37.38
C PRO A 46 -19.21 4.10 -36.89
N ASP A 47 -19.45 3.42 -35.77
CA ASP A 47 -20.76 3.32 -35.12
C ASP A 47 -20.60 3.43 -33.60
N VAL A 48 -20.77 4.65 -33.08
CA VAL A 48 -20.67 4.93 -31.64
C VAL A 48 -21.74 4.23 -30.79
N LYS A 49 -22.92 3.91 -31.36
CA LYS A 49 -24.00 3.26 -30.61
C LYS A 49 -23.67 1.79 -30.40
N GLN A 50 -23.29 1.10 -31.48
CA GLN A 50 -22.86 -0.30 -31.38
C GLN A 50 -21.61 -0.44 -30.52
N ALA A 51 -20.66 0.49 -30.68
CA ALA A 51 -19.46 0.55 -29.87
C ALA A 51 -19.73 0.67 -28.36
N CYS A 52 -20.69 1.49 -27.93
CA CYS A 52 -21.09 1.54 -26.51
C CYS A 52 -21.58 0.18 -26.01
N LEU A 53 -22.49 -0.47 -26.75
CA LEU A 53 -23.00 -1.79 -26.38
C LEU A 53 -21.88 -2.84 -26.30
N ASP A 54 -20.94 -2.80 -27.25
CA ASP A 54 -19.80 -3.71 -27.27
C ASP A 54 -18.88 -3.50 -26.06
N ILE A 55 -18.62 -2.25 -25.68
CA ILE A 55 -17.82 -1.91 -24.49
C ILE A 55 -18.52 -2.42 -23.22
N GLU A 56 -19.82 -2.13 -23.07
CA GLU A 56 -20.61 -2.57 -21.91
C GLU A 56 -20.60 -4.09 -21.76
N ASN A 57 -20.94 -4.81 -22.83
CA ASN A 57 -20.96 -6.28 -22.84
C ASN A 57 -19.57 -6.85 -22.51
N LYS A 58 -18.50 -6.32 -23.13
CA LYS A 58 -17.13 -6.77 -22.85
C LYS A 58 -16.74 -6.57 -21.39
N ILE A 59 -17.10 -5.44 -20.77
CA ILE A 59 -16.81 -5.20 -19.36
C ILE A 59 -17.60 -6.17 -18.48
N ASN A 60 -18.91 -6.27 -18.70
CA ASN A 60 -19.81 -7.09 -17.89
C ASN A 60 -19.46 -8.59 -17.95
N ASP A 61 -19.03 -9.08 -19.11
CA ASP A 61 -18.71 -10.51 -19.31
C ASP A 61 -17.29 -10.88 -18.86
N SER A 62 -16.38 -9.91 -18.76
CA SER A 62 -14.94 -10.19 -18.60
C SER A 62 -14.32 -9.69 -17.31
N ILE A 63 -14.95 -8.75 -16.61
CA ILE A 63 -14.42 -8.15 -15.38
C ILE A 63 -15.24 -8.63 -14.18
N THR A 64 -14.55 -9.10 -13.14
CA THR A 64 -15.20 -9.53 -11.90
C THR A 64 -14.40 -9.04 -10.69
N PRO A 65 -15.04 -8.43 -9.67
CA PRO A 65 -16.45 -8.04 -9.61
C PRO A 65 -16.81 -6.97 -10.66
N GLN A 66 -18.11 -6.69 -10.82
CA GLN A 66 -18.58 -5.72 -11.80
C GLN A 66 -18.11 -4.30 -11.40
N PRO A 67 -17.39 -3.59 -12.28
CA PRO A 67 -16.88 -2.25 -11.97
C PRO A 67 -17.98 -1.19 -12.08
N ASP A 68 -17.83 -0.10 -11.33
CA ASP A 68 -18.64 1.12 -11.48
C ASP A 68 -18.02 2.00 -12.56
N TYR A 69 -18.77 2.25 -13.64
CA TYR A 69 -18.32 3.07 -14.76
C TYR A 69 -19.48 3.86 -15.38
N THR A 70 -19.12 4.93 -16.11
CA THR A 70 -20.05 5.70 -16.94
C THR A 70 -19.52 5.80 -18.37
N LEU A 71 -20.43 5.73 -19.34
CA LEU A 71 -20.13 5.90 -20.76
C LEU A 71 -20.80 7.18 -21.29
N GLU A 72 -20.01 8.04 -21.93
CA GLU A 72 -20.44 9.30 -22.51
C GLU A 72 -20.04 9.34 -23.99
N VAL A 73 -21.03 9.41 -24.90
CA VAL A 73 -20.77 9.62 -26.33
C VAL A 73 -20.47 11.09 -26.59
N GLN A 74 -19.34 11.39 -27.22
CA GLN A 74 -18.96 12.73 -27.63
C GLN A 74 -19.37 12.93 -29.10
N ASN A 75 -20.62 13.37 -29.30
CA ASN A 75 -21.28 13.38 -30.62
C ASN A 75 -20.54 14.20 -31.70
N ASN A 76 -19.78 15.23 -31.32
CA ASN A 76 -19.06 16.08 -32.28
C ASN A 76 -17.86 15.36 -32.92
N ASP A 77 -17.26 14.42 -32.19
CA ASP A 77 -15.98 13.79 -32.56
C ASP A 77 -16.13 12.30 -32.89
N GLN A 78 -17.35 11.75 -32.79
CA GLN A 78 -17.64 10.32 -32.88
C GLN A 78 -16.76 9.47 -31.93
N THR A 79 -16.44 10.01 -30.76
CA THR A 79 -15.64 9.33 -29.73
C THR A 79 -16.49 8.89 -28.54
N ILE A 80 -15.97 7.97 -27.75
CA ILE A 80 -16.63 7.49 -26.52
C ILE A 80 -15.68 7.69 -25.36
N LYS A 81 -16.18 8.31 -24.29
CA LYS A 81 -15.48 8.46 -23.03
C LYS A 81 -16.04 7.46 -22.01
N LEU A 82 -15.20 6.52 -21.62
CA LEU A 82 -15.47 5.58 -20.53
C LEU A 82 -14.77 6.10 -19.26
N THR A 83 -15.55 6.44 -18.23
CA THR A 83 -15.01 6.81 -16.92
C THR A 83 -15.19 5.65 -15.98
N VAL A 84 -14.09 5.10 -15.44
CA VAL A 84 -14.08 3.98 -14.50
C VAL A 84 -13.74 4.52 -13.11
N LYS A 85 -14.55 4.20 -12.11
CA LYS A 85 -14.27 4.56 -10.72
C LYS A 85 -13.37 3.53 -10.04
N SER A 86 -12.63 3.97 -9.02
CA SER A 86 -12.02 3.06 -8.06
C SER A 86 -13.10 2.20 -7.42
N GLY A 87 -12.92 0.89 -7.45
CA GLY A 87 -13.85 -0.05 -6.87
C GLY A 87 -13.51 -0.39 -5.42
N LEU A 88 -14.54 -0.76 -4.64
CA LEU A 88 -14.39 -1.13 -3.24
C LEU A 88 -14.13 -2.63 -3.05
N GLN A 89 -14.53 -3.47 -4.01
CA GLN A 89 -14.50 -4.93 -3.89
C GLN A 89 -13.24 -5.54 -4.53
N LYS A 90 -12.08 -4.95 -4.26
CA LYS A 90 -10.82 -5.38 -4.87
C LYS A 90 -10.50 -6.85 -4.50
N PRO A 91 -9.80 -7.60 -5.37
CA PRO A 91 -9.33 -7.21 -6.69
C PRO A 91 -10.38 -7.36 -7.79
N TYR A 92 -10.38 -6.42 -8.74
CA TYR A 92 -11.08 -6.49 -10.03
C TYR A 92 -10.21 -7.23 -11.05
N LEU A 93 -10.70 -8.38 -11.50
CA LEU A 93 -9.94 -9.33 -12.32
C LEU A 93 -10.40 -9.31 -13.78
N TYR A 94 -9.44 -9.37 -14.68
CA TYR A 94 -9.65 -9.69 -16.10
C TYR A 94 -8.88 -10.98 -16.42
N LYS A 95 -9.59 -12.03 -16.88
CA LYS A 95 -9.00 -13.36 -17.12
C LYS A 95 -8.20 -13.88 -15.91
N SER A 96 -8.80 -13.81 -14.73
CA SER A 96 -8.21 -14.24 -13.45
C SER A 96 -6.94 -13.51 -13.03
N LYS A 97 -6.67 -12.34 -13.59
CA LYS A 97 -5.49 -11.51 -13.28
C LYS A 97 -5.92 -10.10 -12.91
N ALA A 98 -5.25 -9.53 -11.91
CA ALA A 98 -5.38 -8.11 -11.57
C ALA A 98 -4.29 -7.30 -12.29
N TYR A 99 -4.62 -6.08 -12.69
CA TYR A 99 -3.72 -5.20 -13.42
C TYR A 99 -3.53 -3.87 -12.67
N LYS A 100 -2.42 -3.19 -12.97
CA LYS A 100 -2.12 -1.84 -12.51
C LYS A 100 -1.54 -0.98 -13.63
N ARG A 101 -1.67 0.34 -13.47
CA ARG A 101 -0.99 1.32 -14.31
C ARG A 101 0.45 1.48 -13.83
N ASN A 102 1.39 1.25 -14.73
CA ASN A 102 2.80 1.60 -14.56
C ASN A 102 3.11 2.76 -15.52
N ASP A 103 2.81 3.96 -15.04
CA ASP A 103 2.73 5.17 -15.85
C ASP A 103 1.68 5.04 -16.98
N THR A 104 2.09 4.97 -18.24
CA THR A 104 1.19 4.81 -19.40
C THR A 104 0.91 3.36 -19.79
N ALA A 105 1.64 2.39 -19.23
CA ALA A 105 1.45 0.97 -19.54
C ALA A 105 0.56 0.28 -18.51
N THR A 106 -0.25 -0.68 -18.95
CA THR A 106 -1.03 -1.54 -18.05
C THR A 106 -0.36 -2.91 -17.92
N ILE A 107 0.10 -3.24 -16.71
CA ILE A 107 0.82 -4.49 -16.40
C ILE A 107 0.07 -5.32 -15.37
N GLU A 108 0.33 -6.63 -15.35
CA GLU A 108 -0.16 -7.53 -14.30
C GLU A 108 0.52 -7.20 -12.97
N VAL A 109 -0.22 -7.27 -11.87
CA VAL A 109 0.34 -7.07 -10.52
C VAL A 109 1.12 -8.31 -10.08
N ASP A 110 2.17 -8.10 -9.29
CA ASP A 110 2.89 -9.22 -8.66
C ASP A 110 2.10 -9.81 -7.48
N THR A 111 2.62 -10.89 -6.89
CA THR A 111 1.96 -11.60 -5.77
C THR A 111 1.79 -10.71 -4.53
N LEU A 112 2.74 -9.82 -4.25
CA LEU A 112 2.68 -8.93 -3.08
C LEU A 112 1.56 -7.89 -3.25
N GLU A 113 1.53 -7.24 -4.41
CA GLU A 113 0.50 -6.26 -4.77
C GLU A 113 -0.89 -6.92 -4.87
N PHE A 114 -0.98 -8.14 -5.42
CA PHE A 114 -2.22 -8.89 -5.45
C PHE A 114 -2.76 -9.13 -4.03
N SER A 115 -1.88 -9.54 -3.11
CA SER A 115 -2.25 -9.80 -1.72
C SER A 115 -2.76 -8.53 -1.04
N ARG A 116 -2.15 -7.37 -1.33
CA ARG A 116 -2.62 -6.06 -0.85
C ARG A 116 -4.02 -5.72 -1.37
N LEU A 117 -4.30 -5.97 -2.66
CA LEU A 117 -5.65 -5.74 -3.23
C LEU A 117 -6.72 -6.64 -2.57
N VAL A 118 -6.39 -7.90 -2.27
CA VAL A 118 -7.31 -8.81 -1.57
C VAL A 118 -7.62 -8.32 -0.16
N LEU A 119 -6.62 -7.79 0.54
CA LEU A 119 -6.78 -7.20 1.87
C LEU A 119 -7.64 -5.92 1.81
N ASP A 120 -7.36 -5.04 0.86
CA ASP A 120 -8.09 -3.79 0.64
C ASP A 120 -9.58 -4.05 0.38
N GLY A 121 -9.91 -5.01 -0.50
CA GLY A 121 -11.31 -5.36 -0.77
C GLY A 121 -12.02 -6.10 0.37
N LYS A 122 -11.27 -6.67 1.32
CA LYS A 122 -11.83 -7.19 2.58
C LYS A 122 -11.94 -6.12 3.66
N ASN A 123 -11.40 -4.92 3.42
CA ASN A 123 -11.23 -3.87 4.42
C ASN A 123 -10.48 -4.37 5.67
N ILE A 124 -9.46 -5.21 5.47
CA ILE A 124 -8.62 -5.79 6.52
C ILE A 124 -7.18 -5.36 6.25
N ARG A 125 -6.47 -4.83 7.25
CA ARG A 125 -5.04 -4.51 7.11
C ARG A 125 -4.16 -5.71 7.45
N PHE A 126 -2.91 -5.66 7.02
CA PHE A 126 -1.94 -6.72 7.30
C PHE A 126 -1.78 -6.99 8.80
N GLU A 127 -1.79 -5.93 9.61
CA GLU A 127 -1.64 -5.98 11.07
C GLU A 127 -2.81 -6.70 11.76
N GLU A 128 -3.97 -6.75 11.10
CA GLU A 128 -5.19 -7.38 11.61
C GLU A 128 -5.28 -8.87 11.26
N LEU A 129 -4.41 -9.37 10.36
CA LEU A 129 -4.37 -10.79 10.05
C LEU A 129 -3.89 -11.61 11.26
N PRO A 130 -4.36 -12.86 11.40
CA PRO A 130 -3.89 -13.75 12.46
C PRO A 130 -2.37 -13.91 12.41
N CYS A 131 -1.73 -13.76 13.57
CA CYS A 131 -0.31 -14.03 13.72
C CYS A 131 -0.08 -15.53 13.60
N LYS A 132 0.97 -15.91 12.89
CA LYS A 132 1.35 -17.32 12.77
C LYS A 132 1.72 -17.91 14.13
N ASP A 133 2.42 -17.14 14.95
CA ASP A 133 2.82 -17.53 16.30
C ASP A 133 1.76 -17.06 17.30
N GLN A 134 1.33 -17.97 18.16
CA GLN A 134 0.31 -17.69 19.19
C GLN A 134 0.88 -17.79 20.61
N GLU A 135 2.09 -18.32 20.76
CA GLU A 135 2.84 -18.35 22.02
C GLU A 135 3.71 -17.07 22.11
N LEU A 136 3.06 -15.95 22.43
CA LEU A 136 3.69 -14.63 22.51
C LEU A 136 3.82 -14.15 23.95
N SER A 137 4.92 -13.43 24.25
CA SER A 137 5.12 -12.71 25.51
C SER A 137 5.21 -11.21 25.26
N PHE A 138 4.82 -10.41 26.26
CA PHE A 138 4.61 -8.97 26.13
C PHE A 138 5.21 -8.17 27.29
N GLU A 139 6.33 -8.60 27.86
CA GLU A 139 6.97 -7.95 29.00
C GLU A 139 7.39 -6.50 28.67
N ILE A 140 7.89 -6.27 27.45
CA ILE A 140 8.29 -4.94 26.98
C ILE A 140 7.07 -4.03 26.85
N LEU A 141 5.99 -4.53 26.23
CA LEU A 141 4.74 -3.79 26.08
C LEU A 141 4.12 -3.47 27.44
N HIS A 142 4.04 -4.44 28.34
CA HIS A 142 3.52 -4.25 29.69
C HIS A 142 4.29 -3.16 30.44
N ARG A 143 5.63 -3.25 30.45
CA ARG A 143 6.49 -2.23 31.07
C ARG A 143 6.22 -0.84 30.50
N LYS A 144 6.08 -0.71 29.18
CA LYS A 144 5.83 0.58 28.51
C LYS A 144 4.45 1.15 28.81
N LEU A 145 3.41 0.31 28.82
CA LEU A 145 2.06 0.73 29.20
C LEU A 145 2.00 1.19 30.66
N LYS A 146 2.72 0.50 31.55
CA LYS A 146 2.84 0.91 32.95
C LYS A 146 3.58 2.24 33.10
N GLU A 147 4.73 2.40 32.45
CA GLU A 147 5.55 3.62 32.52
C GLU A 147 4.82 4.87 31.96
N ILE A 148 4.13 4.72 30.82
CA ILE A 148 3.60 5.86 30.04
C ILE A 148 2.12 6.10 30.31
N VAL A 149 1.33 5.03 30.32
CA VAL A 149 -0.15 5.09 30.39
C VAL A 149 -0.66 4.81 31.81
N ARG A 150 0.23 4.38 32.73
CA ARG A 150 -0.09 4.02 34.13
C ARG A 150 -1.11 2.88 34.24
N ILE A 151 -1.07 1.95 33.28
CA ILE A 151 -1.82 0.71 33.34
C ILE A 151 -1.05 -0.27 34.23
N GLU A 152 -1.57 -0.53 35.44
CA GLU A 152 -0.93 -1.41 36.43
C GLU A 152 -1.16 -2.90 36.15
N ASN A 153 -2.36 -3.26 35.68
CA ASN A 153 -2.73 -4.64 35.35
C ASN A 153 -2.61 -4.86 33.85
N PHE A 154 -1.92 -5.94 33.45
CA PHE A 154 -1.81 -6.34 32.05
C PHE A 154 -2.23 -7.79 31.90
N ASP A 155 -3.29 -7.97 31.14
CA ASP A 155 -3.98 -9.24 30.98
C ASP A 155 -4.57 -9.37 29.56
N LYS A 156 -5.32 -10.44 29.37
CA LYS A 156 -6.00 -10.72 28.09
C LYS A 156 -7.01 -9.63 27.71
N ASP A 157 -7.67 -9.00 28.67
CA ASP A 157 -8.66 -7.95 28.40
C ASP A 157 -7.97 -6.66 27.93
N THR A 158 -6.78 -6.38 28.46
CA THR A 158 -5.91 -5.30 27.97
C THR A 158 -5.53 -5.55 26.50
N LEU A 159 -5.13 -6.77 26.16
CA LEU A 159 -4.77 -7.16 24.79
C LEU A 159 -5.97 -7.07 23.82
N LYS A 160 -7.18 -7.46 24.26
CA LYS A 160 -8.42 -7.26 23.49
C LYS A 160 -8.74 -5.79 23.28
N THR A 161 -8.60 -4.97 24.32
CA THR A 161 -8.85 -3.52 24.26
C THR A 161 -7.91 -2.82 23.27
N LEU A 162 -6.65 -3.27 23.20
CA LEU A 162 -5.67 -2.79 22.23
C LEU A 162 -5.83 -3.40 20.82
N ASN A 163 -6.85 -4.25 20.62
CA ASN A 163 -7.08 -5.00 19.39
C ASN A 163 -5.86 -5.82 18.95
N LEU A 164 -5.19 -6.45 19.92
CA LEU A 164 -4.04 -7.34 19.70
C LEU A 164 -4.44 -8.81 19.78
N TYR A 165 -5.60 -9.11 20.38
CA TYR A 165 -6.11 -10.45 20.56
C TYR A 165 -7.64 -10.47 20.40
N ASP A 166 -8.18 -11.51 19.77
CA ASP A 166 -9.60 -11.84 19.82
C ASP A 166 -9.82 -13.34 20.12
N ASP A 167 -10.97 -13.71 20.70
CA ASP A 167 -11.22 -15.09 21.13
C ASP A 167 -11.44 -16.08 19.96
N VAL A 168 -11.62 -15.58 18.73
CA VAL A 168 -11.87 -16.41 17.53
C VAL A 168 -10.56 -16.72 16.80
N ASN A 169 -9.73 -15.70 16.53
CA ASN A 169 -8.51 -15.83 15.73
C ASN A 169 -7.22 -15.77 16.56
N GLY A 170 -7.30 -15.45 17.85
CA GLY A 170 -6.14 -15.31 18.72
C GLY A 170 -5.41 -14.00 18.49
N PHE A 171 -4.08 -14.04 18.58
CA PHE A 171 -3.21 -12.90 18.32
C PHE A 171 -3.16 -12.53 16.84
N ASN A 172 -3.13 -11.24 16.55
CA ASN A 172 -2.91 -10.73 15.19
C ASN A 172 -1.46 -10.27 14.97
N ASN A 173 -1.12 -9.92 13.73
CA ASN A 173 0.23 -9.50 13.37
C ASN A 173 0.69 -8.24 14.14
N ALA A 174 -0.22 -7.33 14.53
CA ALA A 174 0.13 -6.21 15.41
C ALA A 174 0.68 -6.70 16.76
N ALA A 175 0.04 -7.72 17.34
CA ALA A 175 0.51 -8.34 18.57
C ALA A 175 1.87 -9.00 18.36
N GLY A 176 2.04 -9.74 17.26
CA GLY A 176 3.33 -10.32 16.92
C GLY A 176 4.45 -9.27 16.79
N LEU A 177 4.19 -8.11 16.19
CA LEU A 177 5.16 -7.00 16.13
C LEU A 177 5.53 -6.44 17.50
N LEU A 178 4.57 -6.39 18.44
CA LEU A 178 4.78 -5.89 19.80
C LEU A 178 5.35 -6.93 20.76
N ALA A 179 5.27 -8.21 20.42
CA ALA A 179 5.75 -9.31 21.24
C ALA A 179 7.27 -9.22 21.47
N ASP A 180 7.73 -9.71 22.62
CA ASP A 180 9.14 -9.62 23.01
C ASP A 180 10.07 -10.32 22.01
N LYS A 181 9.57 -11.37 21.37
CA LYS A 181 10.21 -12.06 20.24
C LYS A 181 9.19 -12.26 19.13
N ASN A 182 9.63 -12.09 17.89
CA ASN A 182 8.79 -12.30 16.72
C ASN A 182 9.62 -12.76 15.52
N HIS A 183 8.95 -12.99 14.40
CA HIS A 183 9.56 -13.43 13.14
C HIS A 183 9.54 -12.33 12.05
N PHE A 184 9.14 -11.10 12.40
CA PHE A 184 9.00 -10.03 11.43
C PHE A 184 10.36 -9.41 11.09
N PRO A 185 10.55 -8.94 9.85
CA PRO A 185 11.72 -8.15 9.50
C PRO A 185 11.81 -6.91 10.40
N GLY A 186 13.01 -6.65 10.91
CA GLY A 186 13.27 -5.48 11.75
C GLY A 186 13.91 -4.33 10.99
N ILE A 187 14.83 -3.61 11.66
CA ILE A 187 15.53 -2.44 11.10
C ILE A 187 17.03 -2.71 11.01
N ASP A 188 17.62 -2.37 9.87
CA ASP A 188 19.06 -2.37 9.64
C ASP A 188 19.58 -0.93 9.48
N ILE A 189 20.42 -0.49 10.41
CA ILE A 189 20.94 0.87 10.47
C ILE A 189 22.42 0.86 10.07
N VAL A 190 22.76 1.64 9.05
CA VAL A 190 24.13 1.76 8.54
C VAL A 190 24.60 3.21 8.65
N LYS A 191 25.76 3.40 9.27
CA LYS A 191 26.50 4.67 9.23
C LYS A 191 27.61 4.57 8.19
N PHE A 192 27.51 5.41 7.17
CA PHE A 192 28.53 5.52 6.14
C PHE A 192 29.63 6.53 6.53
N GLY A 193 30.81 6.34 5.93
CA GLY A 193 31.91 7.29 6.01
C GLY A 193 31.77 8.40 4.99
N GLU A 194 32.90 8.76 4.36
CA GLU A 194 32.92 9.82 3.34
C GLU A 194 32.06 9.51 2.11
N ASN A 195 31.77 8.23 1.86
CA ASN A 195 30.89 7.79 0.79
C ASN A 195 30.17 6.47 1.15
N ILE A 196 29.19 6.09 0.33
CA ILE A 196 28.35 4.89 0.53
C ILE A 196 29.12 3.56 0.47
N SER A 197 30.36 3.57 -0.03
CA SER A 197 31.21 2.37 -0.10
C SER A 197 31.96 2.11 1.21
N ILE A 198 32.00 3.07 2.13
CA ILE A 198 32.68 2.94 3.42
C ILE A 198 31.63 2.80 4.52
N ILE A 199 31.48 1.59 5.07
CA ILE A 199 30.60 1.32 6.21
C ILE A 199 31.41 1.51 7.50
N GLN A 200 31.08 2.52 8.30
CA GLN A 200 31.72 2.76 9.60
C GLN A 200 31.08 1.93 10.71
N LYS A 201 29.76 1.77 10.66
CA LYS A 201 28.99 0.96 11.61
C LYS A 201 27.76 0.40 10.92
N ARG A 202 27.38 -0.82 11.29
CA ARG A 202 26.10 -1.44 10.98
C ARG A 202 25.53 -2.03 12.27
N SER A 203 24.24 -1.82 12.50
CA SER A 203 23.48 -2.37 13.61
C SER A 203 22.16 -2.88 13.07
N THR A 204 21.91 -4.18 13.21
CA THR A 204 20.67 -4.82 12.78
C THR A 204 19.88 -5.25 14.01
N PHE A 205 18.60 -4.86 14.07
CA PHE A 205 17.69 -5.18 15.16
C PHE A 205 16.49 -5.90 14.56
N GLU A 206 16.39 -7.20 14.79
CA GLU A 206 15.38 -8.08 14.23
C GLU A 206 14.89 -9.09 15.27
N ASN A 207 13.72 -9.68 15.03
CA ASN A 207 13.11 -10.73 15.87
C ASN A 207 12.88 -10.32 17.34
N ILE A 208 12.75 -9.02 17.61
CA ILE A 208 12.45 -8.43 18.92
C ILE A 208 11.26 -7.49 18.80
N SER A 209 10.66 -7.10 19.93
CA SER A 209 9.56 -6.13 19.97
C SER A 209 9.91 -4.85 19.21
N ILE A 210 8.97 -4.36 18.40
CA ILE A 210 9.15 -3.09 17.66
C ILE A 210 9.41 -1.90 18.60
N LEU A 211 8.95 -1.96 19.85
CA LEU A 211 9.24 -0.96 20.87
C LEU A 211 10.71 -0.97 21.26
N GLU A 212 11.33 -2.15 21.37
CA GLU A 212 12.76 -2.29 21.66
C GLU A 212 13.61 -1.91 20.44
N VAL A 213 13.15 -2.26 19.22
CA VAL A 213 13.79 -1.77 17.98
C VAL A 213 13.84 -0.24 17.97
N TYR A 214 12.73 0.42 18.31
CA TYR A 214 12.67 1.89 18.40
C TYR A 214 13.68 2.44 19.41
N GLU A 215 13.73 1.90 20.64
CA GLU A 215 14.68 2.35 21.67
C GLU A 215 16.14 2.21 21.20
N LYS A 216 16.50 1.04 20.66
CA LYS A 216 17.85 0.78 20.16
C LYS A 216 18.21 1.64 18.94
N ALA A 217 17.24 1.93 18.07
CA ALA A 217 17.44 2.84 16.94
C ALA A 217 17.75 4.27 17.43
N ILE A 218 17.06 4.74 18.47
CA ILE A 218 17.29 6.04 19.08
C ILE A 218 18.66 6.09 19.77
N GLU A 219 19.12 5.01 20.41
CA GLU A 219 20.47 4.93 20.97
C GLU A 219 21.53 5.09 19.88
N VAL A 220 21.39 4.37 18.77
CA VAL A 220 22.31 4.51 17.62
C VAL A 220 22.29 5.94 17.07
N PHE A 221 21.12 6.59 16.98
CA PHE A 221 21.04 7.99 16.57
C PHE A 221 21.84 8.90 17.52
N ARG A 222 21.62 8.76 18.83
CA ARG A 222 22.28 9.60 19.86
C ARG A 222 23.79 9.43 19.85
N ASP A 223 24.31 8.22 19.64
CA ASP A 223 25.75 7.94 19.59
C ASP A 223 26.48 8.74 18.49
N TYR A 224 25.81 9.08 17.39
CA TYR A 224 26.45 9.71 16.23
C TYR A 224 26.02 11.14 15.96
N TYR A 225 24.79 11.48 16.31
CA TYR A 225 24.19 12.78 16.02
C TYR A 225 24.00 13.65 17.26
N GLN A 226 24.26 13.14 18.46
CA GLN A 226 24.24 13.93 19.68
C GLN A 226 25.65 14.13 20.24
N TYR A 227 25.93 15.33 20.71
CA TYR A 227 27.20 15.68 21.35
C TYR A 227 26.96 16.76 22.41
N GLU A 228 27.96 17.02 23.25
CA GLU A 228 27.84 18.04 24.29
C GLU A 228 28.85 19.15 24.08
N VAL A 229 28.42 20.39 24.31
CA VAL A 229 29.25 21.59 24.25
C VAL A 229 29.22 22.25 25.62
N ILE A 230 30.39 22.62 26.13
CA ILE A 230 30.51 23.42 27.35
C ILE A 230 30.39 24.89 26.96
N GLN A 231 29.41 25.60 27.51
CA GLN A 231 29.20 27.03 27.30
C GLN A 231 29.18 27.75 28.66
N GLY A 232 30.28 28.44 28.98
CA GLY A 232 30.47 29.03 30.31
C GLY A 232 30.61 27.95 31.37
N ALA A 233 29.74 27.97 32.38
CA ALA A 233 29.68 26.95 33.43
C ALA A 233 28.73 25.78 33.10
N ASP A 234 27.96 25.88 32.01
CA ASP A 234 26.91 24.91 31.68
C ASP A 234 27.34 23.94 30.59
N ARG A 235 26.96 22.66 30.76
CA ARG A 235 27.06 21.64 29.72
C ARG A 235 25.74 21.57 28.97
N LYS A 236 25.77 21.80 27.65
CA LYS A 236 24.58 21.74 26.79
C LYS A 236 24.67 20.58 25.82
N LYS A 237 23.57 19.82 25.73
CA LYS A 237 23.41 18.75 24.76
C LYS A 237 22.96 19.34 23.43
N MET A 238 23.68 19.01 22.36
CA MET A 238 23.47 19.51 21.01
C MET A 238 23.21 18.34 20.06
N GLU A 239 22.34 18.53 19.08
CA GLU A 239 22.07 17.57 18.01
C GLU A 239 22.56 18.13 16.69
N LYS A 240 23.21 17.29 15.87
CA LYS A 240 23.75 17.67 14.56
C LYS A 240 22.65 17.87 13.51
N ILE A 241 21.51 17.23 13.72
CA ILE A 241 20.32 17.29 12.88
C ILE A 241 19.15 17.63 13.81
N PRO A 242 18.28 18.59 13.46
CA PRO A 242 17.11 18.96 14.26
C PRO A 242 16.08 17.85 14.40
#